data_AF-A0AAN6H7L0-F1
#
_entry.id   AF-A0AAN6H7L0-F1
#
_cell.length_a   1.000
_cell.length_b   1.000
_cell.length_c   1.000
_cell.angle_alpha   90.00
_cell.angle_beta   90.00
_cell.angle_gamma   90.00
#
_symmetry.space_group_name_H-M   'P 1'
#
loop_
_entity.id
_entity.type
_entity.pdbx_description
1 polymer ?
#
loop_
_entity_poly.entity_id
_entity_poly.type
_entity_poly.pdbx_seq_one_letter_code
_entity_poly.pdbx_strand_id
1 'polypeptide(L)'
;MGPKAEAFGKWKVGQRVGAVMFKAACQHCIGCETTKGVRFCKQNQVAGLKHDGGMAEYMLADADETVLLPDEVPFEQAAPLLCAGVRIPAETIYTLEVKV
;
A
#
# COMPACT_ATOMS: atom_id res chain seq x y z
N MET A 1 -4.47 -3.90 12.16
CA MET A 1 -3.23 -4.69 12.06
C MET A 1 -3.16 -5.69 13.21
N GLY A 2 -2.70 -6.92 12.99
CA GLY A 2 -2.66 -7.97 14.03
C GLY A 2 -1.37 -7.95 14.89
N PRO A 3 -1.30 -8.76 15.98
CA PRO A 3 -0.19 -8.76 16.93
C PRO A 3 1.18 -9.04 16.30
N LYS A 4 1.23 -9.85 15.24
CA LYS A 4 2.47 -10.15 14.51
C LYS A 4 3.12 -8.92 13.86
N ALA A 5 2.35 -7.87 13.56
CA ALA A 5 2.90 -6.67 12.95
C ALA A 5 3.69 -5.82 13.93
N GLU A 6 3.41 -5.92 15.24
CA GLU A 6 4.12 -5.15 16.27
C GLU A 6 5.61 -5.52 16.33
N ALA A 7 5.97 -6.72 15.88
CA ALA A 7 7.36 -7.15 15.72
C ALA A 7 8.16 -6.30 14.70
N PHE A 8 7.48 -5.58 13.80
CA PHE A 8 8.12 -4.70 12.82
C PHE A 8 8.34 -3.27 13.34
N GLY A 9 8.11 -3.02 14.64
CA GLY A 9 8.51 -1.81 15.38
C GLY A 9 7.69 -0.54 15.10
N LYS A 10 7.32 -0.30 13.83
CA LYS A 10 6.53 0.88 13.42
C LYS A 10 5.01 0.69 13.53
N TRP A 11 4.55 -0.55 13.69
CA TRP A 11 3.13 -0.90 13.70
C TRP A 11 2.64 -1.23 15.10
N LYS A 12 1.41 -0.83 15.42
CA LYS A 12 0.69 -1.13 16.66
C LYS A 12 -0.72 -1.60 16.34
N VAL A 13 -1.23 -2.55 17.13
CA VAL A 13 -2.64 -2.94 17.03
C VAL A 13 -3.53 -1.72 17.30
N GLY A 14 -4.62 -1.60 16.52
CA GLY A 14 -5.55 -0.47 16.58
C GLY A 14 -5.21 0.73 15.69
N GLN A 15 -4.01 0.78 15.09
CA GLN A 15 -3.69 1.85 14.13
C GLN A 15 -4.55 1.79 12.87
N ARG A 16 -4.97 2.97 12.40
CA ARG A 16 -5.59 3.16 11.10
C ARG A 16 -4.52 3.05 10.02
N VAL A 17 -4.72 2.11 9.12
CA VAL A 17 -3.75 1.78 8.08
C VAL A 17 -4.44 1.53 6.76
N GLY A 18 -3.73 1.86 5.67
CA GLY A 18 -4.11 1.55 4.30
C GLY A 18 -3.13 0.54 3.72
N ALA A 19 -3.63 -0.52 3.11
CA ALA A 19 -2.80 -1.45 2.35
C ALA A 19 -2.83 -1.07 0.87
N VAL A 20 -1.66 -0.98 0.23
CA VAL A 20 -1.61 -0.85 -1.23
C VAL A 20 -1.85 -2.20 -1.90
N MET A 21 -2.21 -2.20 -3.18
CA MET A 21 -2.54 -3.44 -3.91
C MET A 21 -1.37 -4.42 -4.07
N PHE A 22 -0.15 -3.99 -3.79
CA PHE A 22 1.06 -4.75 -4.01
C PHE A 22 1.52 -5.43 -2.72
N LYS A 23 2.19 -6.57 -2.85
CA LYS A 23 2.85 -7.30 -1.75
C LYS A 23 4.38 -7.17 -1.83
N ALA A 24 5.13 -7.84 -0.97
CA ALA A 24 6.59 -7.79 -0.99
C ALA A 24 7.17 -8.14 -2.38
N ALA A 25 8.17 -7.35 -2.81
CA ALA A 25 8.93 -7.61 -4.03
C ALA A 25 9.90 -8.80 -3.82
N CYS A 26 10.28 -9.49 -4.90
CA CYS A 26 11.20 -10.64 -4.81
C CYS A 26 12.65 -10.27 -4.48
N GLN A 27 13.02 -8.98 -4.56
CA GLN A 27 14.35 -8.44 -4.24
C GLN A 27 15.54 -8.92 -5.10
N HIS A 28 15.35 -9.84 -6.05
CA HIS A 28 16.45 -10.43 -6.84
C HIS A 28 16.27 -10.33 -8.36
N CYS A 29 15.20 -9.69 -8.83
CA CYS A 29 14.98 -9.49 -10.26
C CYS A 29 15.49 -8.11 -10.69
N ILE A 30 15.79 -7.95 -11.99
CA ILE A 30 16.31 -6.68 -12.53
C ILE A 30 15.44 -5.45 -12.18
N GLY A 31 14.11 -5.63 -12.13
CA GLY A 31 13.20 -4.57 -11.70
C GLY A 31 13.35 -4.19 -10.23
N CYS A 32 13.63 -5.15 -9.35
CA CYS A 32 13.93 -4.89 -7.94
C CYS A 32 15.31 -4.25 -7.78
N GLU A 33 16.31 -4.68 -8.54
CA GLU A 33 17.66 -4.11 -8.48
C GLU A 33 17.67 -2.64 -8.93
N THR A 34 16.92 -2.32 -9.99
CA THR A 34 16.91 -0.98 -10.60
C THR A 34 16.00 0.02 -9.89
N THR A 35 14.86 -0.44 -9.34
CA THR A 35 13.85 0.47 -8.76
C THR A 35 13.64 0.29 -7.26
N LYS A 36 14.09 -0.84 -6.69
CA LYS A 36 13.79 -1.30 -5.33
C LYS A 36 12.30 -1.35 -4.95
N GLY A 37 11.40 -1.18 -5.93
CA GLY A 37 9.95 -1.11 -5.71
C GLY A 37 9.23 -2.35 -6.22
N VAL A 38 8.19 -2.79 -5.50
CA VAL A 38 7.35 -3.92 -5.92
C VAL A 38 6.71 -3.74 -7.29
N ARG A 39 6.34 -2.51 -7.66
CA ARG A 39 5.61 -2.24 -8.91
C ARG A 39 6.30 -2.81 -10.14
N PHE A 40 7.63 -2.75 -10.18
CA PHE A 40 8.44 -3.21 -11.31
C PHE A 40 9.01 -4.62 -11.10
N CYS A 41 8.67 -5.29 -10.00
CA CYS A 41 9.06 -6.66 -9.75
C CYS A 41 8.38 -7.60 -10.76
N LYS A 42 9.17 -8.46 -11.43
CA LYS A 42 8.65 -9.48 -12.36
C LYS A 42 7.76 -10.51 -11.66
N GLN A 43 7.99 -10.74 -10.37
CA GLN A 43 7.20 -11.65 -9.54
C GLN A 43 6.25 -10.90 -8.60
N ASN A 44 5.81 -9.69 -8.98
CA ASN A 44 4.85 -8.94 -8.18
C ASN A 44 3.59 -9.78 -7.89
N GLN A 45 3.13 -9.68 -6.65
CA GLN A 45 1.88 -10.27 -6.20
C GLN A 45 0.91 -9.11 -5.97
N VAL A 46 -0.22 -9.17 -6.66
CA VAL A 46 -1.25 -8.12 -6.60
C VAL A 46 -2.47 -8.69 -5.88
N ALA A 47 -2.83 -8.04 -4.78
CA ALA A 47 -4.00 -8.39 -3.97
C ALA A 47 -5.28 -8.27 -4.80
N GLY A 48 -6.17 -9.27 -4.69
CA GLY A 48 -7.39 -9.38 -5.49
C GLY A 48 -7.19 -9.92 -6.91
N LEU A 49 -5.96 -10.21 -7.34
CA LEU A 49 -5.65 -10.81 -8.65
C LEU A 49 -4.89 -12.12 -8.52
N LYS A 50 -3.71 -12.10 -7.87
CA LYS A 50 -2.84 -13.28 -7.69
C LYS A 50 -2.94 -13.86 -6.28
N HIS A 51 -3.62 -13.16 -5.37
CA HIS A 51 -3.84 -13.54 -3.99
C HIS A 51 -5.10 -12.86 -3.46
N ASP A 52 -5.58 -13.26 -2.29
CA ASP A 52 -6.74 -12.67 -1.63
C ASP A 52 -6.61 -11.14 -1.50
N GLY A 53 -7.71 -10.46 -1.77
CA GLY A 53 -7.82 -9.00 -1.77
C GLY A 53 -8.62 -8.43 -0.60
N GLY A 54 -8.92 -7.14 -0.67
CA GLY A 54 -9.65 -6.42 0.38
C GLY A 54 -11.18 -6.50 0.31
N MET A 55 -11.76 -7.29 -0.61
CA MET A 55 -13.21 -7.54 -0.64
C MET A 55 -13.61 -8.58 0.40
N ALA A 56 -13.25 -8.32 1.66
CA ALA A 56 -13.46 -9.17 2.82
C ALA A 56 -13.46 -8.29 4.09
N GLU A 57 -13.98 -8.82 5.20
CA GLU A 57 -13.91 -8.13 6.49
C GLU A 57 -12.47 -7.99 7.02
N TYR A 58 -11.60 -8.92 6.61
CA TYR A 58 -10.19 -8.94 6.99
C TYR A 58 -9.33 -9.38 5.80
N MET A 59 -8.14 -8.81 5.68
CA MET A 59 -7.13 -9.22 4.70
C MET A 59 -5.73 -9.20 5.32
N LEU A 60 -4.83 -10.01 4.75
CA LEU A 60 -3.41 -9.98 5.09
C LEU A 60 -2.68 -8.96 4.19
N ALA A 61 -2.07 -7.97 4.81
CA ALA A 61 -1.25 -6.95 4.15
C ALA A 61 0.21 -7.07 4.59
N ASP A 62 1.14 -6.75 3.68
CA ASP A 62 2.56 -6.72 4.01
C ASP A 62 2.92 -5.39 4.67
N ALA A 63 3.77 -5.46 5.71
CA ALA A 63 4.14 -4.33 6.54
C ALA A 63 4.89 -3.22 5.78
N ASP A 64 5.53 -3.54 4.66
CA ASP A 64 6.24 -2.56 3.83
C ASP A 64 5.32 -1.90 2.80
N GLU A 65 4.24 -2.58 2.43
CA GLU A 65 3.22 -2.12 1.47
C GLU A 65 1.95 -1.64 2.22
N THR A 66 2.13 -1.23 3.46
CA THR A 66 1.10 -0.62 4.31
C THR A 66 1.52 0.78 4.69
N VAL A 67 0.58 1.71 4.68
CA VAL A 67 0.76 3.11 5.06
C VAL A 67 -0.10 3.47 6.27
N LEU A 68 0.38 4.39 7.09
CA LEU A 68 -0.44 5.00 8.15
C LEU A 68 -1.47 5.92 7.52
N LEU A 69 -2.72 5.83 7.99
CA LEU A 69 -3.76 6.76 7.60
C LEU A 69 -3.91 7.83 8.70
N PRO A 70 -3.80 9.12 8.35
CA PRO A 70 -4.11 10.21 9.29
C PRO A 70 -5.54 10.12 9.79
N ASP A 71 -5.78 10.56 11.03
CA ASP A 71 -7.09 10.50 11.67
C ASP A 71 -8.15 11.32 10.94
N GLU A 72 -7.72 12.35 10.23
CA GLU A 72 -8.54 13.29 9.48
C GLU A 72 -9.06 12.72 8.15
N VAL A 73 -8.44 11.66 7.63
CA VAL A 73 -8.79 11.07 6.33
C VAL A 73 -9.77 9.91 6.53
N PRO A 74 -11.04 9.99 6.09
CA PRO A 74 -11.98 8.88 6.15
C PRO A 74 -11.53 7.70 5.29
N PHE A 75 -11.91 6.47 5.67
CA PHE A 75 -11.52 5.27 4.92
C PHE A 75 -12.05 5.27 3.49
N GLU A 76 -13.23 5.84 3.28
CA GLU A 76 -13.91 5.99 1.99
C GLU A 76 -13.11 6.85 1.02
N GLN A 77 -12.42 7.87 1.54
CA GLN A 77 -11.53 8.73 0.76
C GLN A 77 -10.15 8.09 0.59
N ALA A 78 -9.65 7.39 1.60
CA ALA A 78 -8.35 6.71 1.56
C ALA A 78 -8.34 5.55 0.54
N ALA A 79 -9.42 4.77 0.47
CA ALA A 79 -9.50 3.58 -0.38
C ALA A 79 -9.14 3.84 -1.87
N PRO A 80 -9.75 4.82 -2.57
CA PRO A 80 -9.38 5.11 -3.95
C PRO A 80 -7.95 5.65 -4.09
N LEU A 81 -7.41 6.36 -3.08
CA LEU A 81 -6.04 6.88 -3.10
C LEU A 81 -5.00 5.75 -3.05
N LEU A 82 -5.26 4.67 -2.32
CA LEU A 82 -4.38 3.50 -2.21
C LEU A 82 -4.32 2.65 -3.50
N CYS A 83 -5.26 2.87 -4.43
CA CYS A 83 -5.32 2.17 -5.70
C CYS A 83 -4.93 3.07 -6.89
N ALA A 84 -5.66 4.17 -7.09
CA ALA A 84 -5.42 5.11 -8.18
C ALA A 84 -4.33 6.12 -7.81
N GLY A 85 -4.36 6.65 -6.59
CA GLY A 85 -3.39 7.65 -6.12
C GLY A 85 -1.95 7.14 -6.11
N VAL A 86 -1.71 5.88 -5.74
CA VAL A 86 -0.38 5.24 -5.81
C VAL A 86 0.20 5.17 -7.23
N ARG A 87 -0.65 5.26 -8.26
CA ARG A 87 -0.21 5.31 -9.67
C ARG A 87 0.09 6.74 -10.14
N ILE A 88 -0.37 7.75 -9.42
CA ILE A 88 -0.11 9.15 -9.74
C ILE A 88 1.22 9.55 -9.09
N PRO A 89 2.19 10.10 -9.86
CA PRO A 89 3.43 10.63 -9.29
C PRO A 89 3.12 11.72 -8.25
N ALA A 90 3.88 11.78 -7.16
CA ALA A 90 3.61 12.69 -6.05
C ALA A 90 3.55 14.15 -6.51
N GLU A 91 4.40 14.52 -7.48
CA GLU A 91 4.45 15.82 -8.13
C GLU A 91 3.14 16.22 -8.83
N THR A 92 2.34 15.25 -9.29
CA THR A 92 1.06 15.49 -9.97
C THR A 92 -0.09 15.67 -8.97
N ILE A 93 0.02 15.12 -7.76
CA ILE A 93 -0.99 15.29 -6.69
C ILE A 93 -1.00 16.75 -6.21
N TYR A 94 0.17 17.37 -6.02
CA TYR A 94 0.28 18.79 -5.64
C TYR A 94 -0.30 19.74 -6.70
N THR A 95 -0.28 19.36 -7.98
CA THR A 95 -0.86 20.16 -9.07
C THR A 95 -2.39 20.16 -9.05
N LEU A 96 -3.01 19.14 -8.44
CA LEU A 96 -4.47 19.02 -8.34
C LEU A 96 -5.07 19.71 -7.10
N GLU A 97 -4.25 20.08 -6.10
CA GLU A 97 -4.73 20.80 -4.90
C GLU A 97 -5.00 22.30 -5.13
N VAL A 98 -4.72 22.87 -6.31
CA VAL A 98 -5.00 24.28 -6.58
C VAL A 98 -5.64 24.47 -7.96
N LYS A 99 -6.98 24.42 -7.98
CA LYS A 99 -7.91 25.35 -8.66
C LYS A 99 -9.31 24.74 -8.64
N VAL A 100 -10.12 25.20 -7.69
CA VAL A 100 -11.56 25.35 -7.90
C VAL A 100 -11.81 26.82 -8.16
#